data_AF-A0AA86R4E1-F1
#
_entry.id   AF-A0AA86R4E1-F1
#
_cell.length_a   1.000
_cell.length_b   1.000
_cell.length_c   1.000
_cell.angle_alpha   90.00
_cell.angle_beta   90.00
_cell.angle_gamma   90.00
#
_symmetry.space_group_name_H-M   'P 1'
#
loop_
_entity.id
_entity.type
_entity.pdbx_description
1 polymer ?
#
loop_
_entity_poly.entity_id
_entity_poly.type
_entity_poly.pdbx_seq_one_letter_code
_entity_poly.pdbx_strand_id
1 'polypeptide(L)'
;MNALVSLSVQCAYLWDFGMIGLQDSSSLYAEVVNMRVSVKISDLSNGGCIGSIFGGQSANNCSIQNTTVAQGNISTSLTSNNVGGLIGNLLNNISLFNSTITKSIVSGANYVGGFFGSQNQNTTVIDSMVDNVNISGQSVIGGIIGVSWSKLYLTNVKIQFVRIQGAGSDFGVVIGQNQGGTFSFTNSISLNNFVNGMLQKNCTLLNSQPVSGC
;
A
#
# COMPACT_ATOMS: atom_id res chain seq x y z
N MET A 1 -8.12 0.62 23.83
CA MET A 1 -7.56 -0.74 24.04
C MET A 1 -7.19 -1.23 22.65
N ASN A 2 -5.90 -1.32 22.31
CA ASN A 2 -5.48 -1.72 20.95
C ASN A 2 -5.45 -3.24 20.88
N ALA A 3 -6.25 -3.82 19.98
CA ALA A 3 -6.18 -5.25 19.71
C ALA A 3 -4.88 -5.52 18.93
N LEU A 4 -3.98 -6.31 19.52
CA LEU A 4 -2.84 -6.86 18.79
C LEU A 4 -3.31 -8.12 18.08
N VAL A 5 -3.27 -8.11 16.76
CA VAL A 5 -3.55 -9.30 15.96
C VAL A 5 -2.27 -9.69 15.24
N SER A 6 -1.78 -10.88 15.56
CA SER A 6 -0.61 -11.48 14.94
C SER A 6 -1.03 -12.68 14.11
N LEU A 7 -0.75 -12.65 12.81
CA LEU A 7 -1.09 -13.72 11.87
C LEU A 7 0.15 -14.10 11.07
N SER A 8 0.50 -15.40 11.08
CA SER A 8 1.59 -15.95 10.27
C SER A 8 1.01 -16.97 9.31
N VAL A 9 1.13 -16.70 8.02
CA VAL A 9 0.65 -17.61 6.96
C VAL A 9 1.80 -17.86 5.98
N GLN A 10 2.12 -19.15 5.82
CA GLN A 10 3.09 -19.66 4.86
C GLN A 10 2.39 -20.76 4.08
N CYS A 11 1.99 -20.48 2.83
CA CYS A 11 1.25 -21.43 2.00
C CYS A 11 1.50 -21.12 0.52
N ALA A 12 1.56 -22.15 -0.31
CA ALA A 12 1.89 -22.03 -1.73
C ALA A 12 0.72 -21.49 -2.59
N TYR A 13 -0.54 -21.65 -2.16
CA TYR A 13 -1.71 -21.39 -3.02
C TYR A 13 -2.83 -20.62 -2.31
N LEU A 14 -2.81 -19.29 -2.36
CA LEU A 14 -3.96 -18.42 -2.03
C LEU A 14 -4.06 -17.31 -3.10
N TRP A 15 -5.28 -17.07 -3.58
CA TRP A 15 -5.54 -16.12 -4.67
C TRP A 15 -5.83 -14.71 -4.16
N ASP A 16 -6.23 -14.53 -2.91
CA ASP A 16 -6.32 -13.22 -2.26
C ASP A 16 -6.05 -13.42 -0.77
N PHE A 17 -5.19 -12.59 -0.18
CA PHE A 17 -4.86 -12.71 1.24
C PHE A 17 -4.89 -11.38 1.96
N GLY A 18 -5.68 -11.33 3.03
CA GLY A 18 -5.62 -10.32 4.09
C GLY A 18 -6.25 -10.87 5.36
N MET A 19 -5.91 -10.29 6.51
CA MET A 19 -6.47 -10.72 7.80
C MET A 19 -8.00 -10.71 7.82
N ILE A 20 -8.61 -9.81 7.07
CA ILE A 20 -10.05 -9.77 6.84
C ILE A 20 -10.24 -10.19 5.38
N GLY A 21 -10.38 -11.50 5.15
CA GLY A 21 -10.51 -12.10 3.82
C GLY A 21 -11.84 -11.77 3.15
N LEU A 22 -12.04 -10.52 2.74
CA LEU A 22 -13.21 -10.09 1.98
C LEU A 22 -12.94 -10.19 0.49
N GLN A 23 -13.40 -11.27 -0.13
CA GLN A 23 -13.43 -11.41 -1.58
C GLN A 23 -14.88 -11.20 -2.03
N ASP A 24 -15.10 -10.18 -2.87
CA ASP A 24 -16.34 -9.96 -3.64
C ASP A 24 -17.67 -10.00 -2.88
N SER A 25 -17.97 -8.90 -2.19
CA SER A 25 -19.34 -8.65 -1.72
C SER A 25 -19.64 -7.15 -1.73
N SER A 26 -20.33 -6.69 -2.77
CA SER A 26 -20.81 -5.30 -2.91
C SER A 26 -21.82 -4.89 -1.83
N SER A 27 -22.26 -5.81 -0.98
CA SER A 27 -23.17 -5.58 0.15
C SER A 27 -22.49 -5.53 1.51
N LEU A 28 -21.18 -5.78 1.60
CA LEU A 28 -20.44 -5.74 2.87
C LEU A 28 -19.83 -4.37 3.14
N TYR A 29 -19.98 -3.91 4.39
CA TYR A 29 -19.27 -2.79 4.97
C TYR A 29 -18.19 -3.35 5.91
N ALA A 30 -16.98 -2.81 5.82
CA ALA A 30 -15.88 -3.19 6.70
C ALA A 30 -15.29 -1.94 7.36
N GLU A 31 -15.32 -1.91 8.69
CA GLU A 31 -14.69 -0.87 9.50
C GLU A 31 -13.57 -1.51 10.32
N VAL A 32 -12.36 -0.97 10.17
CA VAL A 32 -11.17 -1.46 10.88
C VAL A 32 -10.63 -0.33 11.74
N VAL A 33 -10.78 -0.44 13.06
CA VAL A 33 -10.46 0.65 14.00
C VAL A 33 -9.56 0.17 15.12
N ASN A 34 -8.53 0.96 15.45
CA ASN A 34 -7.62 0.74 16.60
C ASN A 34 -6.88 -0.60 16.58
N MET A 35 -6.50 -1.07 15.38
CA MET A 35 -5.77 -2.34 15.23
C MET A 35 -4.26 -2.12 15.20
N ARG A 36 -3.53 -3.00 15.89
CA ARG A 36 -2.11 -3.20 15.65
C ARG A 36 -1.91 -4.56 14.99
N VAL A 37 -1.38 -4.52 13.77
CA VAL A 37 -1.22 -5.67 12.90
C VAL A 37 0.25 -6.04 12.80
N SER A 38 0.57 -7.29 13.11
CA SER A 38 1.87 -7.90 12.80
C SER A 38 1.63 -9.14 11.96
N VAL A 39 2.01 -9.08 10.69
CA VAL A 39 1.68 -10.12 9.72
C VAL A 39 2.96 -10.60 9.05
N LYS A 40 3.13 -11.92 8.99
CA LYS A 40 4.12 -12.57 8.12
C LYS A 40 3.38 -13.38 7.06
N ILE A 41 3.45 -12.91 5.83
CA ILE A 41 3.01 -13.59 4.62
C ILE A 41 4.28 -13.87 3.82
N SER A 42 4.58 -15.15 3.57
CA SER A 42 5.71 -15.56 2.72
C SER A 42 5.32 -16.68 1.76
N ASP A 43 6.01 -16.73 0.62
CA ASP A 43 6.02 -17.87 -0.32
C ASP A 43 4.69 -18.18 -1.04
N LEU A 44 3.81 -17.18 -1.23
CA LEU A 44 2.62 -17.32 -2.07
C LEU A 44 3.01 -17.43 -3.56
N SER A 45 2.64 -18.54 -4.21
CA SER A 45 3.13 -18.93 -5.55
C SER A 45 2.14 -18.74 -6.70
N ASN A 46 1.16 -17.83 -6.57
CA ASN A 46 0.25 -17.47 -7.68
C ASN A 46 -0.26 -16.02 -7.57
N GLY A 47 -0.59 -15.44 -8.73
CA GLY A 47 -0.92 -14.04 -9.10
C GLY A 47 -1.92 -13.21 -8.30
N GLY A 48 -2.23 -13.56 -7.05
CA GLY A 48 -3.31 -12.98 -6.24
C GLY A 48 -3.07 -11.60 -5.64
N CYS A 49 -4.11 -10.94 -5.09
CA CYS A 49 -3.99 -9.65 -4.41
C CYS A 49 -3.62 -9.85 -2.93
N ILE A 50 -2.57 -9.19 -2.45
CA ILE A 50 -2.07 -9.39 -1.08
C ILE A 50 -2.02 -8.08 -0.32
N GLY A 51 -2.61 -8.06 0.87
CA GLY A 51 -2.37 -7.03 1.87
C GLY A 51 -2.50 -7.52 3.29
N SER A 52 -1.97 -6.78 4.26
CA SER A 52 -2.04 -7.23 5.66
C SER A 52 -3.47 -7.26 6.20
N ILE A 53 -4.32 -6.34 5.75
CA ILE A 53 -5.72 -6.25 6.19
C ILE A 53 -6.63 -6.87 5.14
N PHE A 54 -6.48 -6.47 3.87
CA PHE A 54 -7.31 -6.95 2.76
C PHE A 54 -6.44 -7.43 1.60
N GLY A 55 -6.76 -8.58 1.01
CA GLY A 55 -6.13 -9.04 -0.23
C GLY A 55 -6.67 -8.27 -1.43
N GLY A 56 -7.90 -8.57 -1.83
CA GLY A 56 -8.77 -7.68 -2.59
C GLY A 56 -9.74 -6.97 -1.65
N GLN A 57 -10.14 -5.75 -1.98
CA GLN A 57 -11.12 -4.97 -1.24
C GLN A 57 -12.28 -4.64 -2.17
N SER A 58 -13.33 -5.48 -2.12
CA SER A 58 -14.59 -5.31 -2.89
C SER A 58 -15.75 -4.84 -2.00
N ALA A 59 -15.51 -4.48 -0.74
CA ALA A 59 -16.53 -3.96 0.17
C ALA A 59 -16.89 -2.50 -0.18
N ASN A 60 -18.15 -2.08 -0.04
CA ASN A 60 -18.53 -0.69 -0.30
C ASN A 60 -18.27 0.18 0.93
N ASN A 61 -17.78 1.41 0.73
CA ASN A 61 -17.52 2.41 1.78
C ASN A 61 -16.67 1.89 2.94
N CYS A 62 -15.59 1.17 2.65
CA CYS A 62 -14.68 0.71 3.67
C CYS A 62 -13.97 1.91 4.33
N SER A 63 -13.76 1.83 5.66
CA SER A 63 -12.91 2.78 6.37
C SER A 63 -11.93 2.05 7.26
N ILE A 64 -10.67 2.43 7.15
CA ILE A 64 -9.58 1.95 8.00
C ILE A 64 -9.10 3.16 8.80
N GLN A 65 -9.16 3.05 10.11
CA GLN A 65 -8.86 4.15 11.03
C GLN A 65 -7.94 3.68 12.14
N ASN A 66 -7.00 4.53 12.57
CA ASN A 66 -6.15 4.29 13.73
C ASN A 66 -5.43 2.92 13.69
N THR A 67 -5.00 2.50 12.49
CA THR A 67 -4.44 1.17 12.29
C THR A 67 -2.95 1.24 12.02
N THR A 68 -2.18 0.43 12.74
CA THR A 68 -0.72 0.35 12.57
C THR A 68 -0.29 -1.04 12.16
N VAL A 69 0.34 -1.18 10.99
CA VAL A 69 1.11 -2.37 10.62
C VAL A 69 2.56 -2.12 11.01
N ALA A 70 3.06 -2.88 11.98
CA ALA A 70 4.43 -2.74 12.45
C ALA A 70 5.19 -4.05 12.30
N GLN A 71 6.38 -4.00 11.71
CA GLN A 71 7.21 -5.20 11.48
C GLN A 71 6.48 -6.26 10.64
N GLY A 72 5.64 -5.81 9.69
CA GLY A 72 5.01 -6.69 8.72
C GLY A 72 6.04 -7.22 7.74
N ASN A 73 5.98 -8.51 7.44
CA ASN A 73 6.69 -9.12 6.32
C ASN A 73 5.62 -9.59 5.34
N ILE A 74 5.34 -8.79 4.32
CA ILE A 74 4.28 -9.00 3.33
C ILE A 74 4.98 -9.29 2.01
N SER A 75 5.48 -10.51 1.89
CA SER A 75 6.35 -10.92 0.80
C SER A 75 5.78 -12.09 0.05
N THR A 76 5.69 -11.99 -1.27
CA THR A 76 5.19 -13.07 -2.13
C THR A 76 6.20 -13.42 -3.21
N SER A 77 5.95 -14.52 -3.92
CA SER A 77 6.80 -14.87 -5.06
C SER A 77 6.72 -13.78 -6.14
N LEU A 78 7.75 -13.71 -6.99
CA LEU A 78 7.85 -12.77 -8.13
C LEU A 78 6.81 -13.04 -9.24
N THR A 79 5.72 -13.74 -8.93
CA THR A 79 4.56 -13.95 -9.81
C THR A 79 3.27 -13.27 -9.31
N SER A 80 3.21 -12.86 -8.04
CA SER A 80 2.01 -12.23 -7.46
C SER A 80 1.94 -10.72 -7.75
N ASN A 81 0.81 -10.26 -8.29
CA ASN A 81 0.59 -8.84 -8.62
C ASN A 81 -0.29 -8.18 -7.55
N ASN A 82 -0.32 -6.84 -7.49
CA ASN A 82 -1.19 -6.08 -6.57
C ASN A 82 -0.88 -6.41 -5.10
N VAL A 83 0.33 -6.05 -4.67
CA VAL A 83 0.79 -6.26 -3.29
C VAL A 83 0.85 -4.92 -2.58
N GLY A 84 -0.01 -4.72 -1.59
CA GLY A 84 -0.03 -3.53 -0.76
C GLY A 84 0.22 -3.87 0.70
N GLY A 85 0.89 -3.00 1.44
CA GLY A 85 1.12 -3.25 2.85
C GLY A 85 -0.16 -3.26 3.70
N LEU A 86 -1.25 -2.59 3.29
CA LEU A 86 -2.59 -2.72 3.89
C LEU A 86 -3.54 -3.52 3.00
N ILE A 87 -3.62 -3.14 1.73
CA ILE A 87 -4.59 -3.67 0.76
C ILE A 87 -3.90 -4.02 -0.54
N GLY A 88 -4.05 -5.25 -1.03
CA GLY A 88 -3.51 -5.64 -2.33
C GLY A 88 -4.18 -4.90 -3.48
N ASN A 89 -5.49 -5.09 -3.64
CA ASN A 89 -6.27 -4.50 -4.72
C ASN A 89 -7.51 -3.78 -4.22
N LEU A 90 -7.58 -2.48 -4.47
CA LEU A 90 -8.72 -1.65 -4.08
C LEU A 90 -9.74 -1.54 -5.21
N LEU A 91 -10.87 -2.22 -5.06
CA LEU A 91 -11.93 -2.28 -6.07
C LEU A 91 -13.10 -1.32 -5.80
N ASN A 92 -13.19 -0.76 -4.60
CA ASN A 92 -14.24 0.19 -4.19
C ASN A 92 -13.68 1.40 -3.45
N ASN A 93 -14.51 2.43 -3.26
CA ASN A 93 -14.09 3.64 -2.56
C ASN A 93 -13.71 3.33 -1.10
N ILE A 94 -12.57 3.87 -0.67
CA ILE A 94 -12.10 3.74 0.71
C ILE A 94 -11.64 5.09 1.26
N SER A 95 -11.80 5.24 2.57
CA SER A 95 -11.13 6.30 3.32
C SER A 95 -10.21 5.71 4.39
N LEU A 96 -8.91 6.02 4.27
CA LEU A 96 -7.86 5.63 5.21
C LEU A 96 -7.51 6.83 6.09
N PHE A 97 -7.66 6.68 7.41
CA PHE A 97 -7.39 7.75 8.38
C PHE A 97 -6.41 7.28 9.45
N ASN A 98 -5.50 8.17 9.85
CA ASN A 98 -4.61 7.96 10.99
C ASN A 98 -3.95 6.57 11.01
N SER A 99 -3.46 6.12 9.86
CA SER A 99 -2.95 4.76 9.68
C SER A 99 -1.49 4.77 9.29
N THR A 100 -0.74 3.81 9.84
CA THR A 100 0.71 3.77 9.68
C THR A 100 1.16 2.39 9.25
N ILE A 101 2.06 2.33 8.26
CA ILE A 101 2.93 1.17 8.07
C ILE A 101 4.33 1.58 8.49
N THR A 102 4.95 0.80 9.37
CA THR A 102 6.32 1.05 9.80
C THR A 102 7.16 -0.20 9.95
N LYS A 103 8.46 -0.07 9.69
CA LYS A 103 9.48 -1.14 9.88
C LYS A 103 9.11 -2.44 9.15
N SER A 104 8.48 -2.33 7.99
CA SER A 104 7.88 -3.47 7.28
C SER A 104 8.58 -3.73 5.96
N ILE A 105 8.40 -4.95 5.43
CA ILE A 105 8.81 -5.35 4.09
C ILE A 105 7.54 -5.63 3.29
N VAL A 106 7.45 -5.07 2.08
CA VAL A 106 6.37 -5.32 1.13
C VAL A 106 7.01 -5.74 -0.20
N SER A 107 6.81 -6.97 -0.63
CA SER A 107 7.41 -7.45 -1.88
C SER A 107 6.48 -8.31 -2.72
N GLY A 108 6.48 -8.06 -4.04
CA GLY A 108 5.69 -8.80 -5.02
C GLY A 108 6.28 -8.73 -6.42
N ALA A 109 5.53 -9.14 -7.43
CA ALA A 109 5.92 -9.06 -8.84
C ALA A 109 5.65 -7.66 -9.40
N ASN A 110 4.38 -7.31 -9.62
CA ASN A 110 3.99 -6.03 -10.19
C ASN A 110 2.97 -5.33 -9.32
N TYR A 111 2.89 -4.00 -9.43
CA TYR A 111 1.92 -3.18 -8.71
C TYR A 111 2.10 -3.32 -7.20
N VAL A 112 3.29 -2.94 -6.73
CA VAL A 112 3.66 -3.06 -5.32
C VAL A 112 3.62 -1.69 -4.67
N GLY A 113 2.91 -1.56 -3.55
CA GLY A 113 2.78 -0.28 -2.85
C GLY A 113 2.83 -0.37 -1.34
N GLY A 114 3.19 0.74 -0.70
CA GLY A 114 3.20 0.85 0.76
C GLY A 114 1.82 0.56 1.34
N PHE A 115 0.81 1.37 1.03
CA PHE A 115 -0.57 1.11 1.49
C PHE A 115 -1.33 0.18 0.53
N PHE A 116 -1.25 0.46 -0.78
CA PHE A 116 -2.10 -0.17 -1.79
C PHE A 116 -1.26 -0.73 -2.94
N GLY A 117 -1.52 -1.96 -3.38
CA GLY A 117 -0.90 -2.48 -4.61
C GLY A 117 -1.50 -1.80 -5.84
N SER A 118 -2.80 -1.96 -6.03
CA SER A 118 -3.61 -1.33 -7.07
C SER A 118 -4.76 -0.50 -6.48
N GLN A 119 -5.01 0.66 -7.10
CA GLN A 119 -6.13 1.55 -6.78
C GLN A 119 -7.03 1.76 -8.00
N ASN A 120 -8.22 1.14 -8.00
CA ASN A 120 -9.17 1.22 -9.12
C ASN A 120 -10.32 2.21 -8.88
N GLN A 121 -10.49 2.69 -7.65
CA GLN A 121 -11.58 3.60 -7.26
C GLN A 121 -11.10 4.75 -6.38
N ASN A 122 -11.90 5.82 -6.29
CA ASN A 122 -11.48 7.04 -5.60
C ASN A 122 -11.09 6.75 -4.15
N THR A 123 -9.93 7.28 -3.77
CA THR A 123 -9.30 6.98 -2.49
C THR A 123 -8.92 8.25 -1.77
N THR A 124 -9.27 8.31 -0.48
CA THR A 124 -8.86 9.40 0.40
C THR A 124 -7.97 8.83 1.50
N VAL A 125 -6.80 9.43 1.70
CA VAL A 125 -5.85 9.08 2.77
C VAL A 125 -5.53 10.33 3.57
N ILE A 126 -5.78 10.29 4.86
CA ILE A 126 -5.60 11.44 5.76
C ILE A 126 -4.79 11.05 7.00
N ASP A 127 -3.90 11.94 7.44
CA ASP A 127 -3.11 11.82 8.68
C ASP A 127 -2.33 10.50 8.78
N SER A 128 -1.87 9.98 7.65
CA SER A 128 -1.32 8.62 7.56
C SER A 128 0.15 8.63 7.17
N MET A 129 0.87 7.54 7.48
CA MET A 129 2.31 7.49 7.32
C MET A 129 2.83 6.14 6.79
N VAL A 130 3.80 6.20 5.87
CA VAL A 130 4.65 5.07 5.51
C VAL A 130 6.08 5.39 5.94
N ASP A 131 6.60 4.63 6.90
CA ASP A 131 7.83 4.97 7.63
C ASP A 131 8.79 3.78 7.73
N ASN A 132 10.02 3.93 7.24
CA ASN A 132 11.03 2.87 7.33
C ASN A 132 10.54 1.53 6.75
N VAL A 133 10.02 1.57 5.53
CA VAL A 133 9.48 0.41 4.81
C VAL A 133 10.37 0.08 3.61
N ASN A 134 10.68 -1.20 3.42
CA ASN A 134 11.35 -1.68 2.22
C ASN A 134 10.29 -2.25 1.26
N ILE A 135 10.22 -1.71 0.06
CA ILE A 135 9.24 -2.07 -0.97
C ILE A 135 9.99 -2.58 -2.19
N SER A 136 9.70 -3.80 -2.65
CA SER A 136 10.41 -4.36 -3.78
C SER A 136 9.55 -5.17 -4.75
N GLY A 137 9.93 -5.17 -6.03
CA GLY A 137 9.27 -5.99 -7.04
C GLY A 137 9.91 -5.94 -8.42
N GLN A 138 9.24 -6.52 -9.40
CA GLN A 138 9.68 -6.54 -10.80
C GLN A 138 9.35 -5.22 -11.49
N SER A 139 8.08 -4.77 -11.49
CA SER A 139 7.68 -3.54 -12.18
C SER A 139 6.56 -2.78 -11.47
N VAL A 140 6.49 -1.46 -11.70
CA VAL A 140 5.45 -0.57 -11.15
C VAL A 140 5.38 -0.61 -9.63
N ILE A 141 6.24 0.18 -8.98
CA ILE A 141 6.39 0.20 -7.51
C ILE A 141 6.26 1.62 -6.99
N GLY A 142 5.39 1.82 -6.00
CA GLY A 142 5.23 3.11 -5.34
C GLY A 142 5.37 3.05 -3.82
N GLY A 143 5.78 4.17 -3.20
CA GLY A 143 5.89 4.21 -1.74
C GLY A 143 4.53 4.23 -1.03
N ILE A 144 3.46 4.68 -1.69
CA ILE A 144 2.07 4.57 -1.22
C ILE A 144 1.27 3.60 -2.08
N ILE A 145 1.28 3.79 -3.40
CA ILE A 145 0.46 3.02 -4.36
C ILE A 145 1.34 2.45 -5.47
N GLY A 146 1.22 1.17 -5.81
CA GLY A 146 1.86 0.63 -7.01
C GLY A 146 1.33 1.32 -8.28
N VAL A 147 0.04 1.13 -8.55
CA VAL A 147 -0.64 1.71 -9.73
C VAL A 147 -2.01 2.33 -9.36
N SER A 148 -2.32 3.46 -9.98
CA SER A 148 -3.54 4.24 -9.75
C SER A 148 -4.30 4.48 -11.04
N TRP A 149 -5.62 4.20 -11.05
CA TRP A 149 -6.53 4.45 -12.17
C TRP A 149 -7.60 5.51 -11.88
N SER A 150 -7.69 6.04 -10.67
CA SER A 150 -8.73 7.03 -10.30
C SER A 150 -8.19 8.12 -9.38
N LYS A 151 -9.08 8.91 -8.77
CA LYS A 151 -8.65 10.06 -7.99
C LYS A 151 -8.07 9.60 -6.66
N LEU A 152 -6.92 10.18 -6.30
CA LEU A 152 -6.27 9.98 -5.02
C LEU A 152 -6.08 11.33 -4.34
N TYR A 153 -6.59 11.42 -3.11
CA TYR A 153 -6.46 12.56 -2.23
C TYR A 153 -5.59 12.17 -1.04
N LEU A 154 -4.40 12.78 -0.92
CA LEU A 154 -3.52 12.64 0.24
C LEU A 154 -3.51 13.94 1.03
N THR A 155 -3.91 13.88 2.29
CA THR A 155 -3.90 15.03 3.21
C THR A 155 -3.09 14.68 4.45
N ASN A 156 -2.13 15.52 4.83
CA ASN A 156 -1.27 15.29 6.00
C ASN A 156 -0.55 13.92 5.96
N VAL A 157 -0.15 13.47 4.76
CA VAL A 157 0.51 12.17 4.59
C VAL A 157 2.03 12.34 4.64
N LYS A 158 2.70 11.44 5.35
CA LYS A 158 4.17 11.42 5.45
C LYS A 158 4.74 10.13 4.87
N ILE A 159 5.70 10.26 3.97
CA ILE A 159 6.45 9.13 3.41
C ILE A 159 7.91 9.35 3.76
N GLN A 160 8.47 8.50 4.62
CA GLN A 160 9.85 8.68 5.04
C GLN A 160 10.63 7.39 5.22
N PHE A 161 11.93 7.46 4.93
CA PHE A 161 12.85 6.33 5.06
C PHE A 161 12.38 5.09 4.26
N VAL A 162 11.60 5.30 3.19
CA VAL A 162 11.10 4.23 2.33
C VAL A 162 12.17 3.89 1.30
N ARG A 163 12.47 2.60 1.14
CA ARG A 163 13.37 2.10 0.10
C ARG A 163 12.58 1.33 -0.94
N ILE A 164 12.52 1.84 -2.16
CA ILE A 164 11.88 1.21 -3.31
C ILE A 164 12.96 0.58 -4.18
N GLN A 165 12.82 -0.70 -4.50
CA GLN A 165 13.78 -1.44 -5.32
C GLN A 165 13.06 -2.31 -6.36
N GLY A 166 13.47 -2.22 -7.62
CA GLY A 166 12.95 -3.13 -8.64
C GLY A 166 13.77 -3.19 -9.91
N ALA A 167 13.46 -4.19 -10.74
CA ALA A 167 14.18 -4.49 -11.98
C ALA A 167 13.64 -3.76 -13.22
N GLY A 168 12.38 -3.29 -13.17
CA GLY A 168 11.68 -2.57 -14.24
C GLY A 168 11.96 -1.05 -14.26
N SER A 169 11.02 -0.28 -14.81
CA SER A 169 11.20 1.15 -15.09
C SER A 169 10.36 2.11 -14.25
N ASP A 170 9.19 1.66 -13.77
CA ASP A 170 8.16 2.56 -13.26
C ASP A 170 8.17 2.58 -11.73
N PHE A 171 8.97 3.48 -11.16
CA PHE A 171 9.12 3.63 -9.71
C PHE A 171 8.88 5.07 -9.27
N GLY A 172 8.13 5.26 -8.18
CA GLY A 172 7.91 6.59 -7.63
C GLY A 172 7.72 6.58 -6.12
N VAL A 173 8.17 7.63 -5.44
CA VAL A 173 8.12 7.69 -3.98
C VAL A 173 6.69 7.65 -3.44
N VAL A 174 5.71 8.14 -4.20
CA VAL A 174 4.30 8.03 -3.84
C VAL A 174 3.60 6.96 -4.67
N ILE A 175 3.70 7.06 -6.00
CA ILE A 175 2.98 6.21 -6.94
C ILE A 175 3.97 5.67 -7.97
N GLY A 176 3.91 4.37 -8.26
CA GLY A 176 4.72 3.76 -9.32
C GLY A 176 4.26 4.18 -10.71
N GLN A 177 2.96 4.05 -10.98
CA GLN A 177 2.37 4.44 -12.27
C GLN A 177 0.96 5.05 -12.10
N ASN A 178 0.68 6.11 -12.85
CA ASN A 178 -0.65 6.70 -12.97
C ASN A 178 -1.26 6.40 -14.34
N GLN A 179 -2.42 5.76 -14.36
CA GLN A 179 -3.15 5.32 -15.56
C GLN A 179 -4.40 6.17 -15.83
N GLY A 180 -4.36 7.47 -15.50
CA GLY A 180 -5.45 8.41 -15.75
C GLY A 180 -6.14 8.96 -14.50
N GLY A 181 -5.64 8.61 -13.31
CA GLY A 181 -6.05 9.21 -12.04
C GLY A 181 -5.65 10.67 -11.90
N THR A 182 -6.39 11.41 -11.06
CA THR A 182 -6.03 12.77 -10.63
C THR A 182 -5.48 12.72 -9.22
N PHE A 183 -4.38 13.44 -8.96
CA PHE A 183 -3.77 13.50 -7.64
C PHE A 183 -4.00 14.84 -6.98
N SER A 184 -4.35 14.81 -5.70
CA SER A 184 -4.31 15.96 -4.83
C SER A 184 -3.50 15.66 -3.58
N PHE A 185 -2.49 16.47 -3.31
CA PHE A 185 -1.68 16.49 -2.11
C PHE A 185 -1.93 17.78 -1.34
N THR A 186 -2.30 17.62 -0.08
CA THR A 186 -2.46 18.73 0.88
C THR A 186 -1.57 18.44 2.07
N ASN A 187 -0.66 19.36 2.41
CA ASN A 187 0.19 19.30 3.59
C ASN A 187 0.90 17.93 3.78
N SER A 188 1.32 17.30 2.67
CA SER A 188 1.96 15.98 2.67
C SER A 188 3.44 16.11 2.34
N ILE A 189 4.29 15.23 2.86
CA ILE A 189 5.76 15.34 2.73
C ILE A 189 6.44 14.00 2.41
N SER A 190 7.51 14.07 1.62
CA SER A 190 8.45 12.98 1.29
C SER A 190 9.81 13.31 1.88
N LEU A 191 10.38 12.42 2.71
CA LEU A 191 11.69 12.62 3.35
C LEU A 191 12.56 11.35 3.36
N ASN A 192 13.81 11.47 2.92
CA ASN A 192 14.84 10.45 3.04
C ASN A 192 14.45 9.11 2.39
N ASN A 193 13.74 9.19 1.26
CA ASN A 193 13.31 8.03 0.51
C ASN A 193 14.35 7.65 -0.55
N PHE A 194 14.45 6.36 -0.87
CA PHE A 194 15.41 5.85 -1.84
C PHE A 194 14.67 5.09 -2.92
N VAL A 195 15.02 5.31 -4.18
CA VAL A 195 14.55 4.51 -5.32
C VAL A 195 15.78 3.93 -6.00
N ASN A 196 15.86 2.59 -6.09
CA ASN A 196 17.01 1.86 -6.64
C ASN A 196 18.37 2.36 -6.10
N GLY A 197 18.44 2.59 -4.79
CA GLY A 197 19.65 3.04 -4.10
C GLY A 197 19.94 4.54 -4.20
N MET A 198 19.19 5.29 -5.02
CA MET A 198 19.33 6.74 -5.16
C MET A 198 18.42 7.46 -4.17
N LEU A 199 19.02 8.32 -3.33
CA LEU A 199 18.27 9.22 -2.45
C LEU A 199 17.42 10.18 -3.28
N GLN A 200 16.13 10.22 -2.99
CA GLN A 200 15.17 11.12 -3.58
C GLN A 200 15.14 12.44 -2.80
N LYS A 201 14.71 13.51 -3.48
CA LYS A 201 14.73 14.85 -2.91
C LYS A 201 13.66 15.01 -1.83
N ASN A 202 14.06 15.40 -0.63
CA ASN A 202 13.14 15.80 0.43
C ASN A 202 12.24 16.95 -0.04
N CYS A 203 10.92 16.75 -0.02
CA CYS A 203 9.96 17.69 -0.61
C CYS A 203 8.62 17.69 0.12
N THR A 204 7.96 18.84 0.12
CA THR A 204 6.51 18.93 0.32
C THR A 204 5.82 18.55 -0.97
N LEU A 205 4.87 17.62 -0.88
CA LEU A 205 4.05 17.19 -2.01
C LEU A 205 2.98 18.26 -2.25
N LEU A 206 3.00 18.85 -3.44
CA LEU A 206 2.07 19.88 -3.87
C LEU A 206 1.30 19.39 -5.09
N ASN A 207 0.04 19.81 -5.21
CA ASN A 207 -0.73 19.67 -6.44
C ASN A 207 0.07 20.24 -7.61
N SER A 208 0.15 19.49 -8.73
CA SER A 208 0.81 19.83 -10.02
C SER A 208 2.24 19.33 -10.30
N GLN A 209 2.90 18.60 -9.40
CA GLN A 209 4.22 18.02 -9.72
C GLN A 209 4.11 16.54 -10.11
N PRO A 210 4.80 16.08 -11.18
CA PRO A 210 4.95 14.66 -11.45
C PRO A 210 5.66 14.04 -10.24
N VAL A 211 5.04 13.00 -9.69
CA VAL A 211 5.44 12.37 -8.41
C VAL A 211 6.73 11.54 -8.51
N SER A 212 7.41 11.65 -9.66
CA SER A 212 8.74 11.16 -9.97
C SER A 212 9.76 12.28 -9.76
N GLY A 213 10.49 12.27 -8.64
CA GLY A 213 11.58 13.22 -8.38
C GLY A 213 11.47 14.04 -7.09
N CYS A 214 10.43 13.79 -6.28
CA CYS A 214 10.47 13.96 -4.83
C CYS A 214 10.82 12.63 -4.14
#